data_AF-A0A6P7YBY3-F1
#
_entry.id   AF-A0A6P7YBY3-F1
#
_cell.length_a   1.000
_cell.length_b   1.000
_cell.length_c   1.000
_cell.angle_alpha   90.00
_cell.angle_beta   90.00
_cell.angle_gamma   90.00
#
_symmetry.space_group_name_H-M   'P 1'
#
loop_
_entity.id
_entity.type
_entity.pdbx_description
1 polymer ?
#
loop_
_entity_poly.entity_id
_entity_poly.type
_entity_poly.pdbx_seq_one_letter_code
_entity_poly.pdbx_strand_id
1 'polypeptide(L)'
;MAGTEDLLFEGFLKKRKDKMRFAWPKYWFRLQNKTLFFYTEKSTDPSYLRGQYYIYMVQSVREMKATDNEYTFEITMNNGKKKLLAAESAKLRAVWIQFLWKSMQLPGPGRKNSACTWHDIPSLLQTAEGGISPTERQPDLRTSEVSANCDPHTSTNHLSRETRQIANLNTSGEEDQNCNEKEDDLYAIPRKYIAEMKTLSQVS
;
A
#
# COMPACT_ATOMS: atom_id res chain seq x y z
N MET A 1 33.91 2.27 14.78
CA MET A 1 32.68 2.97 14.34
C MET A 1 31.85 1.94 13.60
N ALA A 2 30.73 1.50 14.16
CA ALA A 2 29.87 0.54 13.49
C ALA A 2 29.24 1.22 12.27
N GLY A 3 29.49 0.69 11.06
CA GLY A 3 28.81 1.16 9.86
C GLY A 3 27.32 1.01 10.07
N THR A 4 26.60 2.12 10.16
CA THR A 4 25.14 2.10 10.19
C THR A 4 24.69 1.79 8.78
N GLU A 5 24.48 0.51 8.47
CA GLU A 5 23.74 0.14 7.27
C GLU A 5 22.39 0.84 7.34
N ASP A 6 22.11 1.69 6.35
CA ASP A 6 20.83 2.39 6.28
C ASP A 6 19.73 1.37 5.95
N LEU A 7 18.63 1.39 6.70
CA LEU A 7 17.46 0.58 6.38
C LEU A 7 16.82 1.13 5.11
N LEU A 8 17.11 0.52 3.97
CA LEU A 8 16.59 0.92 2.67
C LEU A 8 15.73 -0.20 2.07
N PHE A 9 14.51 0.13 1.68
CA PHE A 9 13.66 -0.76 0.88
C PHE A 9 12.80 0.04 -0.07
N GLU A 10 12.71 -0.41 -1.31
CA GLU A 10 11.98 0.30 -2.35
C GLU A 10 11.21 -0.65 -3.25
N GLY A 11 10.12 -0.16 -3.83
CA GLY A 11 9.24 -0.98 -4.63
C GLY A 11 7.94 -0.26 -4.96
N PHE A 12 7.22 -0.78 -5.95
CA PHE A 12 5.94 -0.20 -6.31
C PHE A 12 4.82 -0.72 -5.41
N LEU A 13 3.96 0.18 -4.96
CA LEU A 13 2.72 -0.14 -4.28
C LEU A 13 1.58 0.70 -4.88
N LYS A 14 0.37 0.15 -4.83
CA LYS A 14 -0.84 0.94 -5.05
C LYS A 14 -1.24 1.62 -3.74
N LYS A 15 -1.62 2.89 -3.80
CA LYS A 15 -2.08 3.64 -2.63
C LYS A 15 -3.53 4.07 -2.82
N ARG A 16 -4.38 3.80 -1.83
CA ARG A 16 -5.76 4.32 -1.85
C ARG A 16 -5.77 5.84 -1.70
N LYS A 17 -6.57 6.53 -2.51
CA LYS A 17 -6.89 7.95 -2.30
C LYS A 17 -7.93 8.09 -1.19
N ASP A 18 -7.64 8.96 -0.23
CA ASP A 18 -8.49 9.14 0.97
C ASP A 18 -9.90 9.62 0.57
N LYS A 19 -10.00 10.56 -0.37
CA LYS A 19 -11.29 11.10 -0.90
C LYS A 19 -11.92 10.27 -2.03
N MET A 20 -11.19 9.31 -2.62
CA MET A 20 -11.65 8.51 -3.77
C MET A 20 -11.37 7.03 -3.51
N ARG A 21 -12.29 6.35 -2.81
CA ARG A 21 -12.11 4.99 -2.29
C ARG A 21 -11.81 3.93 -3.37
N PHE A 22 -12.19 4.19 -4.61
CA PHE A 22 -11.94 3.31 -5.77
C PHE A 22 -10.65 3.63 -6.54
N ALA A 23 -9.98 4.75 -6.25
CA ALA A 23 -8.76 5.14 -6.92
C ALA A 23 -7.52 4.62 -6.17
N TRP A 24 -6.77 3.73 -6.84
CA TRP A 24 -5.56 3.09 -6.33
C TRP A 24 -4.36 3.33 -7.26
N PRO A 25 -3.92 4.59 -7.45
CA PRO A 25 -2.73 4.89 -8.23
C PRO A 25 -1.51 4.12 -7.71
N LYS A 26 -0.69 3.66 -8.66
CA LYS A 26 0.61 3.03 -8.41
C LYS A 26 1.65 4.13 -8.18
N TYR A 27 2.43 4.01 -7.11
CA TYR A 27 3.55 4.88 -6.81
C TYR A 27 4.79 4.03 -6.54
N TRP A 28 5.96 4.62 -6.76
CA TRP A 28 7.21 4.05 -6.31
C TRP A 28 7.47 4.50 -4.87
N PHE A 29 7.47 3.55 -3.94
CA PHE A 29 7.74 3.80 -2.53
C PHE A 29 9.20 3.52 -2.21
N ARG A 30 9.78 4.34 -1.34
CA ARG A 30 11.14 4.21 -0.84
C ARG A 30 11.13 4.44 0.67
N LEU A 31 11.31 3.38 1.44
CA LEU A 31 11.59 3.45 2.86
C LEU A 31 13.08 3.68 3.04
N GLN A 32 13.44 4.79 3.67
CA GLN A 32 14.81 5.09 4.07
C GLN A 32 14.83 5.43 5.55
N ASN A 33 15.48 4.57 6.34
CA ASN A 33 15.55 4.65 7.78
C ASN A 33 14.16 4.78 8.42
N LYS A 34 13.78 6.00 8.80
CA LYS A 34 12.53 6.33 9.51
C LYS A 34 11.53 7.11 8.66
N THR A 35 11.75 7.19 7.35
CA THR A 35 10.88 7.94 6.45
C THR A 35 10.51 7.08 5.24
N LEU A 36 9.21 6.97 4.99
CA LEU A 36 8.67 6.31 3.80
C LEU A 36 8.24 7.39 2.80
N PHE A 37 9.01 7.54 1.73
CA PHE A 37 8.71 8.43 0.62
C PHE A 37 7.89 7.71 -0.45
N PHE A 38 7.12 8.45 -1.23
CA PHE A 38 6.51 7.92 -2.44
C PHE A 38 6.50 8.94 -3.59
N TYR A 39 6.79 8.42 -4.77
CA TYR A 39 7.03 9.18 -5.98
C TYR A 39 6.08 8.70 -7.08
N THR A 40 5.75 9.59 -8.01
CA THR A 40 4.94 9.22 -9.19
C THR A 40 5.68 8.27 -10.13
N GLU A 41 7.01 8.29 -10.11
CA GLU A 41 7.89 7.51 -10.98
C GLU A 41 9.09 6.98 -10.17
N LYS A 42 9.85 6.03 -10.73
CA LYS A 42 11.06 5.48 -10.11
C LYS A 42 12.22 6.47 -10.23
N SER A 43 12.16 7.55 -9.45
CA SER A 43 13.17 8.61 -9.41
C SER A 43 13.26 9.20 -8.02
N THR A 44 14.47 9.58 -7.59
CA THR A 44 14.70 10.33 -6.34
C THR A 44 14.62 11.84 -6.53
N ASP A 45 14.31 12.32 -7.74
CA ASP A 45 14.15 13.76 -8.02
C ASP A 45 12.93 14.31 -7.25
N PRO A 46 13.10 15.40 -6.47
CA PRO A 46 12.02 16.04 -5.72
C PRO A 46 10.79 16.43 -6.56
N SER A 47 10.95 16.63 -7.87
CA SER A 47 9.87 16.95 -8.80
C SER A 47 8.82 15.84 -8.91
N TYR A 48 9.21 14.58 -8.64
CA TYR A 48 8.32 13.43 -8.62
C TYR A 48 7.85 13.04 -7.21
N LEU A 49 8.39 13.69 -6.16
CA LEU A 49 8.02 13.41 -4.78
C LEU A 49 6.57 13.82 -4.56
N ARG A 50 5.71 12.86 -4.20
CA ARG A 50 4.30 13.12 -3.97
C ARG A 50 3.92 13.26 -2.50
N GLY A 51 4.68 12.61 -1.63
CA GLY A 51 4.56 12.76 -0.19
C GLY A 51 5.48 11.83 0.57
N GLN A 52 5.39 11.91 1.89
CA GLN A 52 6.19 11.10 2.80
C GLN A 52 5.44 10.80 4.09
N TYR A 53 5.82 9.70 4.74
CA TYR A 53 5.36 9.32 6.06
C TYR A 53 6.53 9.16 7.00
N TYR A 54 6.45 9.86 8.13
CA TYR A 54 7.39 9.68 9.22
C TYR A 54 7.02 8.43 10.03
N ILE A 55 7.89 7.43 10.03
CA ILE A 55 7.60 6.14 10.65
C ILE A 55 7.50 6.25 12.18
N TYR A 56 8.17 7.21 12.80
CA TYR A 56 8.01 7.46 14.24
C TYR A 56 6.59 7.96 14.61
N MET A 57 5.79 8.40 13.64
CA MET A 57 4.37 8.74 13.82
C MET A 57 3.45 7.55 13.53
N VAL A 58 3.97 6.40 13.11
CA VAL A 58 3.17 5.21 12.86
C VAL A 58 2.87 4.53 14.18
N GLN A 59 1.60 4.27 14.44
CA GLN A 59 1.13 3.54 15.61
C GLN A 59 1.14 2.02 15.35
N SER A 60 0.67 1.59 14.18
CA SER A 60 0.62 0.17 13.84
C SER A 60 0.62 -0.05 12.34
N VAL A 61 1.19 -1.18 11.90
CA VAL A 61 1.07 -1.69 10.53
C VAL A 61 0.41 -3.07 10.60
N ARG A 62 -0.66 -3.28 9.83
CA ARG A 62 -1.46 -4.50 9.87
C ARG A 62 -1.76 -5.01 8.48
N GLU A 63 -1.71 -6.34 8.33
CA GLU A 63 -2.27 -6.99 7.17
C GLU A 63 -3.80 -6.84 7.16
N MET A 64 -4.37 -6.59 5.98
CA MET A 64 -5.82 -6.56 5.80
C MET A 64 -6.27 -7.84 5.08
N LYS A 65 -7.44 -8.36 5.46
CA LYS A 65 -8.08 -9.45 4.71
C LYS A 65 -8.32 -8.98 3.27
N ALA A 66 -8.26 -9.93 2.33
CA ALA A 66 -8.47 -9.65 0.92
C ALA A 66 -9.81 -8.90 0.74
N THR A 67 -9.71 -7.71 0.16
CA THR A 67 -10.85 -6.96 -0.40
C THR A 67 -10.69 -6.99 -1.92
N ASP A 68 -11.48 -6.20 -2.65
CA ASP A 68 -11.38 -6.06 -4.12
C ASP A 68 -9.94 -5.80 -4.64
N ASN A 69 -9.03 -5.31 -3.78
CA ASN A 69 -7.60 -5.26 -4.07
C ASN A 69 -6.85 -6.36 -3.30
N GLU A 70 -6.22 -7.25 -4.06
CA GLU A 70 -5.37 -8.31 -3.54
C GLU A 70 -4.17 -7.72 -2.77
N TYR A 71 -3.78 -8.39 -1.68
CA TYR A 71 -2.58 -8.08 -0.88
C TYR A 71 -2.51 -6.66 -0.28
N THR A 72 -3.64 -6.20 0.28
CA THR A 72 -3.73 -4.92 1.00
C THR A 72 -3.16 -4.99 2.43
N PHE A 73 -2.60 -3.88 2.91
CA PHE A 73 -2.20 -3.65 4.30
C PHE A 73 -2.47 -2.19 4.73
N GLU A 74 -2.64 -1.97 6.03
CA GLU A 74 -2.98 -0.69 6.65
C GLU A 74 -1.82 -0.18 7.50
N ILE A 75 -1.46 1.09 7.32
CA ILE A 75 -0.62 1.87 8.23
C ILE A 75 -1.55 2.81 9.01
N THR A 76 -1.63 2.65 10.33
CA THR A 76 -2.34 3.58 11.21
C THR A 76 -1.34 4.55 11.82
N MET A 77 -1.56 5.85 11.61
CA MET A 77 -0.79 6.93 12.20
C MET A 77 -1.27 7.21 13.64
N ASN A 78 -0.43 7.83 14.46
CA ASN A 78 -0.73 8.19 15.85
C ASN A 78 -1.93 9.14 16.02
N ASN A 79 -2.28 9.90 14.98
CA ASN A 79 -3.48 10.74 14.92
C ASN A 79 -4.74 9.97 14.46
N GLY A 80 -4.68 8.64 14.40
CA GLY A 80 -5.77 7.78 13.93
C GLY A 80 -5.96 7.73 12.42
N LYS A 81 -5.25 8.56 11.63
CA LYS A 81 -5.35 8.53 10.17
C LYS A 81 -4.82 7.19 9.64
N LYS A 82 -5.56 6.58 8.72
CA LYS A 82 -5.24 5.28 8.12
C LYS A 82 -4.75 5.46 6.68
N LYS A 83 -3.64 4.82 6.33
CA LYS A 83 -3.09 4.77 4.98
C LYS A 83 -3.13 3.33 4.49
N LEU A 84 -3.89 3.10 3.42
CA LEU A 84 -4.02 1.77 2.82
C LEU A 84 -3.15 1.66 1.57
N LEU A 85 -2.35 0.60 1.56
CA LEU A 85 -1.41 0.26 0.51
C LEU A 85 -1.68 -1.18 0.06
N ALA A 86 -1.47 -1.46 -1.22
CA ALA A 86 -1.58 -2.80 -1.78
C ALA A 86 -0.32 -3.15 -2.58
N ALA A 87 0.23 -4.33 -2.32
CA ALA A 87 1.35 -4.89 -3.05
C ALA A 87 0.86 -5.74 -4.23
N GLU A 88 1.77 -6.11 -5.13
CA GLU A 88 1.44 -6.99 -6.25
C GLU A 88 1.33 -8.47 -5.86
N SER A 89 1.90 -8.85 -4.71
CA SER A 89 1.89 -10.22 -4.22
C SER A 89 1.84 -10.28 -2.69
N ALA A 90 1.37 -11.40 -2.14
CA ALA A 90 1.35 -11.65 -0.70
C ALA A 90 2.76 -11.60 -0.10
N LYS A 91 3.74 -12.12 -0.83
CA LYS A 91 5.16 -12.12 -0.45
C LYS A 91 5.69 -10.70 -0.33
N LEU A 92 5.46 -9.86 -1.35
CA LEU A 92 5.91 -8.46 -1.35
C LEU A 92 5.23 -7.66 -0.22
N ARG A 93 3.93 -7.87 0.02
CA ARG A 93 3.22 -7.27 1.17
C ARG A 93 3.88 -7.66 2.50
N ALA A 94 4.18 -8.94 2.71
CA ALA A 94 4.81 -9.41 3.94
C ALA A 94 6.17 -8.75 4.16
N VAL A 95 6.99 -8.64 3.10
CA VAL A 95 8.28 -7.94 3.16
C VAL A 95 8.09 -6.47 3.54
N TRP A 96 7.17 -5.74 2.89
CA TRP A 96 6.89 -4.34 3.24
C TRP A 96 6.48 -4.16 4.70
N ILE A 97 5.59 -5.00 5.22
CA ILE A 97 5.15 -4.95 6.62
C ILE A 97 6.35 -5.13 7.56
N GLN A 98 7.23 -6.09 7.28
CA GLN A 98 8.40 -6.34 8.11
C GLN A 98 9.40 -5.18 8.08
N PHE A 99 9.68 -4.60 6.91
CA PHE A 99 10.54 -3.43 6.79
C PHE A 99 9.98 -2.22 7.55
N LEU A 100 8.67 -2.00 7.48
CA LEU A 100 8.01 -0.94 8.25
C LEU A 100 8.12 -1.18 9.75
N TRP A 101 7.91 -2.41 10.24
CA TRP A 101 8.09 -2.74 11.65
C TRP A 101 9.54 -2.56 12.12
N LYS A 102 10.53 -2.96 11.32
CA LYS A 102 11.94 -2.71 11.65
C LYS A 102 12.24 -1.21 11.73
N SER A 103 11.71 -0.43 10.79
CA SER A 103 11.83 1.03 10.80
C SER A 103 11.23 1.67 12.06
N MET A 104 10.09 1.15 12.54
CA MET A 104 9.45 1.61 13.79
C MET A 104 10.30 1.35 15.04
N GLN A 105 11.22 0.37 14.99
CA GLN A 105 12.10 0.02 16.10
C GLN A 105 13.42 0.82 16.11
N LEU A 106 13.68 1.60 15.07
CA LEU A 106 14.87 2.47 15.03
C LEU A 106 14.77 3.54 16.12
N PRO A 107 15.89 3.97 16.71
CA PRO A 107 15.88 4.94 17.80
C PRO A 107 15.24 6.23 17.30
N GLY A 108 14.25 6.74 18.04
CA GLY A 108 13.72 8.07 17.79
C GLY A 108 14.79 9.16 17.95
N PRO A 109 14.55 10.39 17.48
CA PRO A 109 15.41 11.53 17.81
C PRO A 109 15.65 11.58 19.33
N GLY A 110 16.91 11.54 19.76
CA GLY A 110 17.29 11.57 21.18
C GLY A 110 17.39 10.22 21.92
N ARG A 111 17.22 9.08 21.24
CA ARG A 111 17.41 7.73 21.83
C ARG A 111 18.68 7.05 21.28
N LYS A 112 19.48 6.41 22.14
CA LYS A 112 20.76 5.76 21.77
C LYS A 112 20.66 4.25 21.53
N ASN A 113 19.57 3.61 21.93
CA ASN A 113 19.43 2.16 21.88
C ASN A 113 18.41 1.76 20.82
N SER A 114 18.83 1.00 19.81
CA SER A 114 17.96 0.32 18.85
C SER A 114 17.57 -1.05 19.40
N ALA A 115 16.31 -1.44 19.25
CA ALA A 115 15.88 -2.83 19.48
C ALA A 115 16.00 -3.72 18.22
N CYS A 116 16.30 -3.12 17.06
CA CYS A 116 16.42 -3.81 15.78
C CYS A 116 17.75 -4.58 15.68
N THR A 117 17.68 -5.90 15.52
CA THR A 117 18.79 -6.73 15.06
C THR A 117 18.89 -6.67 13.54
N TRP A 118 19.91 -5.97 13.03
CA TRP A 118 20.14 -5.74 11.59
C TRP A 118 20.33 -7.03 10.77
N HIS A 119 20.65 -8.16 11.42
CA HIS A 119 20.96 -9.45 10.78
C HIS A 119 19.84 -10.02 9.91
N ASP A 120 18.59 -9.62 10.13
CA ASP A 120 17.44 -10.14 9.40
C ASP A 120 17.16 -9.39 8.09
N ILE A 121 17.91 -8.35 7.71
CA ILE A 121 17.59 -7.52 6.53
C ILE A 121 17.96 -8.19 5.19
N PRO A 122 19.15 -8.82 5.04
CA PRO A 122 19.53 -9.45 3.78
C PRO A 122 18.58 -10.57 3.32
N SER A 123 18.07 -11.38 4.26
CA SER A 123 17.10 -12.45 3.96
C SER A 123 15.76 -11.92 3.43
N LEU A 124 15.36 -10.71 3.85
CA LEU A 124 14.13 -10.06 3.37
C LEU A 124 14.28 -9.50 1.96
N LEU A 125 15.45 -8.93 1.64
CA LEU A 125 15.75 -8.47 0.30
C LEU A 125 15.76 -9.64 -0.69
N GLN A 126 16.41 -10.74 -0.33
CA GLN A 126 16.41 -11.97 -1.15
C GLN A 126 14.98 -12.53 -1.34
N THR A 127 14.16 -12.44 -0.31
CA THR A 127 12.74 -12.83 -0.37
C THR A 127 11.96 -11.93 -1.34
N ALA A 128 12.24 -10.62 -1.38
CA ALA A 128 11.60 -9.70 -2.33
C ALA A 128 12.01 -9.98 -3.78
N GLU A 129 13.30 -10.22 -4.03
CA GLU A 129 13.85 -10.42 -5.37
C GLU A 129 13.41 -11.74 -6.01
N GLY A 130 13.35 -12.82 -5.23
CA GLY A 130 12.91 -14.14 -5.72
C GLY A 130 11.41 -14.25 -6.04
N GLY A 131 10.66 -13.14 -6.03
CA GLY A 131 9.25 -13.08 -6.45
C GLY A 131 9.03 -12.53 -7.85
N ILE A 132 10.05 -11.92 -8.47
CA ILE A 132 9.97 -11.32 -9.79
C ILE A 132 10.51 -12.32 -10.80
N SER A 133 9.71 -13.32 -11.17
CA SER A 133 9.97 -14.08 -12.39
C SER A 133 9.57 -13.22 -13.60
N PRO A 134 10.46 -12.96 -14.55
CA PRO A 134 10.05 -12.44 -15.84
C PRO A 134 9.36 -13.60 -16.59
N THR A 135 8.03 -13.61 -16.61
CA THR A 135 7.30 -14.37 -17.64
C THR A 135 7.51 -13.63 -18.96
N GLU A 136 8.64 -13.92 -19.58
CA GLU A 136 8.93 -13.63 -20.97
C GLU A 136 7.93 -14.41 -21.82
N ARG A 137 7.16 -13.66 -22.62
CA ARG A 137 6.14 -14.19 -23.50
C ARG A 137 6.83 -14.97 -24.62
N GLN A 138 6.63 -16.28 -24.67
CA GLN A 138 6.75 -17.01 -25.93
C GLN A 138 5.50 -16.74 -26.77
N PRO A 139 5.63 -16.34 -28.05
CA PRO A 139 4.57 -16.42 -29.02
C PRO A 139 4.76 -17.70 -29.87
N ASP A 140 4.16 -18.81 -29.46
CA ASP A 140 4.04 -19.96 -30.35
C ASP A 140 2.70 -19.90 -31.08
N LEU A 141 2.82 -19.57 -32.37
CA LEU A 141 1.83 -19.79 -33.42
C LEU A 141 1.56 -21.28 -33.64
N ARG A 142 0.37 -21.55 -34.23
CA ARG A 142 -0.12 -22.79 -34.89
C ARG A 142 -1.01 -23.69 -34.03
N THR A 143 -2.15 -24.22 -34.47
CA THR A 143 -2.89 -24.18 -35.74
C THR A 143 -4.34 -24.64 -35.44
N SER A 144 -5.28 -24.14 -36.22
CA SER A 144 -6.70 -24.53 -36.34
C SER A 144 -6.99 -26.04 -36.35
N GLU A 145 -8.15 -26.48 -35.86
CA GLU A 145 -9.27 -27.01 -36.66
C GLU A 145 -10.28 -27.87 -35.87
N VAL A 146 -11.56 -27.46 -35.96
CA VAL A 146 -12.75 -28.26 -36.34
C VAL A 146 -13.45 -29.23 -35.34
N SER A 147 -14.79 -29.11 -35.37
CA SER A 147 -15.87 -30.07 -35.06
C SER A 147 -16.32 -30.23 -33.61
N ALA A 148 -17.59 -30.45 -33.27
CA ALA A 148 -18.92 -30.25 -33.88
C ALA A 148 -19.92 -30.86 -32.86
N ASN A 149 -21.02 -30.15 -32.56
CA ASN A 149 -22.33 -30.66 -32.05
C ASN A 149 -22.32 -31.54 -30.74
N CYS A 150 -23.39 -31.73 -29.95
CA CYS A 150 -24.81 -31.42 -30.03
C CYS A 150 -25.37 -31.32 -28.58
N ASP A 151 -26.24 -30.32 -28.34
CA ASP A 151 -27.60 -30.43 -27.78
C ASP A 151 -27.97 -30.95 -26.35
N PRO A 152 -29.18 -30.57 -25.88
CA PRO A 152 -29.49 -30.30 -24.47
C PRO A 152 -30.46 -31.33 -23.85
N HIS A 153 -30.52 -31.37 -22.51
CA HIS A 153 -31.68 -31.93 -21.81
C HIS A 153 -32.18 -31.07 -20.64
N THR A 154 -33.44 -30.70 -20.80
CA THR A 154 -34.40 -30.08 -19.88
C THR A 154 -34.84 -31.04 -18.78
N SER A 155 -34.96 -30.60 -17.53
CA SER A 155 -36.16 -30.78 -16.69
C SER A 155 -36.03 -30.03 -15.36
N THR A 156 -36.84 -29.00 -15.08
CA THR A 156 -38.26 -28.99 -14.61
C THR A 156 -38.40 -29.17 -13.09
N ASN A 157 -38.61 -28.02 -12.43
CA ASN A 157 -39.44 -27.69 -11.26
C ASN A 157 -39.71 -28.72 -10.13
N HIS A 158 -39.49 -28.29 -8.89
CA HIS A 158 -40.52 -28.43 -7.85
C HIS A 158 -40.52 -27.27 -6.85
N LEU A 159 -41.74 -26.83 -6.54
CA LEU A 159 -42.16 -25.64 -5.78
C LEU A 159 -42.75 -26.10 -4.43
N SER A 160 -42.43 -25.41 -3.32
CA SER A 160 -43.24 -25.22 -2.08
C SER A 160 -42.35 -24.47 -1.08
N ARG A 161 -42.58 -23.21 -0.66
CA ARG A 161 -43.73 -22.52 -0.02
C ARG A 161 -43.99 -22.97 1.43
N GLU A 162 -43.56 -22.14 2.39
CA GLU A 162 -44.24 -21.68 3.62
C GLU A 162 -43.21 -20.90 4.47
N THR A 163 -43.26 -19.57 4.64
CA THR A 163 -44.17 -18.69 5.42
C THR A 163 -44.04 -18.81 6.94
N ARG A 164 -43.44 -17.78 7.58
CA ARG A 164 -43.80 -17.11 8.88
C ARG A 164 -42.69 -16.08 9.19
N GLN A 165 -42.92 -14.77 9.07
CA GLN A 165 -43.60 -13.82 9.97
C GLN A 165 -42.75 -13.28 11.15
N ILE A 166 -42.53 -11.94 11.06
CA ILE A 166 -42.60 -10.88 12.10
C ILE A 166 -41.42 -10.72 13.08
N ALA A 167 -40.70 -9.59 12.93
CA ALA A 167 -40.53 -8.49 13.90
C ALA A 167 -39.44 -7.53 13.38
N ASN A 168 -39.78 -6.41 12.73
CA ASN A 168 -39.89 -5.07 13.33
C ASN A 168 -38.97 -4.80 14.52
N LEU A 169 -37.93 -3.99 14.29
CA LEU A 169 -37.64 -2.81 15.13
C LEU A 169 -36.72 -1.84 14.38
N ASN A 170 -37.30 -0.68 14.09
CA ASN A 170 -36.62 0.56 13.72
C ASN A 170 -35.58 0.91 14.79
N THR A 171 -34.39 1.30 14.40
CA THR A 171 -33.68 2.35 15.13
C THR A 171 -32.85 3.17 14.15
N SER A 172 -33.44 4.30 13.79
CA SER A 172 -32.83 5.49 13.23
C SER A 172 -31.62 5.92 14.07
N GLY A 173 -30.52 6.19 13.40
CA GLY A 173 -29.32 6.78 13.97
C GLY A 173 -28.49 7.39 12.84
N GLU A 174 -29.10 8.32 12.11
CA GLU A 174 -28.37 9.30 11.32
C GLU A 174 -27.60 10.19 12.29
N GLU A 175 -26.29 9.97 12.41
CA GLU A 175 -25.37 11.00 12.85
C GLU A 175 -24.44 11.33 11.68
N ASP A 176 -24.83 12.37 10.95
CA ASP A 176 -23.97 13.14 10.07
C ASP A 176 -22.83 13.75 10.88
N GLN A 177 -21.73 13.00 11.00
CA GLN A 177 -20.46 13.60 11.42
C GLN A 177 -19.80 14.29 10.24
N ASN A 178 -20.25 15.54 10.08
CA ASN A 178 -19.53 16.69 9.55
C ASN A 178 -18.02 16.59 9.83
N CYS A 179 -17.28 15.98 8.91
CA CYS A 179 -15.83 16.04 8.90
C CYS A 179 -15.44 17.39 8.31
N ASN A 180 -15.25 18.37 9.19
CA ASN A 180 -14.66 19.67 8.90
C ASN A 180 -13.46 19.50 7.94
N GLU A 181 -13.73 19.81 6.69
CA GLU A 181 -12.74 20.12 5.67
C GLU A 181 -12.09 21.45 6.07
N LYS A 182 -10.77 21.44 6.32
CA LYS A 182 -9.81 22.55 6.14
C LYS A 182 -8.51 22.28 6.90
N GLU A 183 -7.80 21.20 6.60
CA GLU A 183 -6.40 21.06 7.09
C GLU A 183 -5.54 20.09 6.26
N ASP A 184 -5.90 19.87 4.99
CA ASP A 184 -5.13 19.04 4.07
C ASP A 184 -3.86 19.73 3.51
N ASP A 185 -3.59 20.98 3.90
CA ASP A 185 -2.41 21.76 3.47
C ASP A 185 -1.26 21.79 4.50
N LEU A 186 -1.42 21.22 5.70
CA LEU A 186 -0.39 21.36 6.75
C LEU A 186 0.80 20.39 6.58
N TYR A 187 0.68 19.37 5.73
CA TYR A 187 1.72 18.35 5.51
C TYR A 187 2.11 18.10 4.06
N ALA A 188 1.43 18.75 3.10
CA ALA A 188 1.98 18.91 1.76
C ALA A 188 2.94 20.10 1.81
N ILE A 189 4.20 19.93 1.41
CA ILE A 189 5.11 21.08 1.25
C ILE A 189 4.40 22.09 0.34
N PRO A 190 4.11 23.31 0.81
CA PRO A 190 3.47 24.32 -0.04
C PRO A 190 4.30 24.48 -1.32
N ARG A 191 3.67 24.46 -2.50
CA ARG A 191 4.35 24.50 -3.81
C ARG A 191 5.40 25.62 -3.92
N LYS A 192 5.24 26.70 -3.16
CA LYS A 192 6.21 27.81 -3.04
C LYS A 192 7.60 27.37 -2.55
N TYR A 193 7.70 26.40 -1.64
CA TYR A 193 9.00 25.94 -1.12
C TYR A 193 9.72 24.94 -2.03
N ILE A 194 9.00 24.29 -2.95
CA ILE A 194 9.61 23.43 -3.98
C ILE A 194 10.36 24.28 -5.03
N ALA A 195 9.93 25.52 -5.25
CA ALA A 195 10.60 26.45 -6.16
C ALA A 195 11.91 27.01 -5.58
N GLU A 196 11.96 27.30 -4.28
CA GLU A 196 13.18 27.82 -3.62
C GLU A 196 14.31 26.79 -3.49
N MET A 197 13.99 25.49 -3.41
CA MET A 197 15.04 24.45 -3.47
C MET A 197 15.65 24.29 -4.87
N LYS A 198 14.95 24.72 -5.93
CA LYS A 198 15.50 24.72 -7.31
C LYS A 198 16.52 25.82 -7.54
N THR A 199 16.40 26.97 -6.87
CA THR A 199 17.34 28.09 -7.05
C THR A 199 18.65 27.88 -6.31
N LEU A 200 18.66 27.14 -5.19
CA LEU A 200 19.90 26.85 -4.45
C LEU A 200 20.78 25.78 -5.12
N SER A 201 20.24 24.94 -6.00
CA SER A 201 21.01 23.91 -6.71
C SER A 201 21.68 24.40 -8.00
N GLN A 202 21.44 25.65 -8.43
CA GLN A 202 22.02 26.22 -9.67
C GLN A 202 23.13 27.26 -9.41
N VAL A 203 23.53 27.46 -8.15
CA VAL A 203 24.59 28.42 -7.76
C VAL A 203 25.77 27.69 -7.11
N SER A 204 26.12 26.50 -7.61
CA SER A 204 27.35 25.78 -7.22
C SER A 204 28.02 25.16 -8.42
#